data_AF-G9G1F3-F1
#
_entry.id   AF-G9G1F3-F1
#
_cell.length_a   1.000
_cell.length_b   1.000
_cell.length_c   1.000
_cell.angle_alpha   90.00
_cell.angle_beta   90.00
_cell.angle_gamma   90.00
#
_symmetry.space_group_name_H-M   'P 1'
#
loop_
_entity.id
_entity.type
_entity.pdbx_description
1 polymer ?
#
loop_
_entity_poly.entity_id
_entity_poly.type
_entity_poly.pdbx_seq_one_letter_code
_entity_poly.pdbx_strand_id
1 'polypeptide(L)'
;ENRGKAFGLIGSIVAMGEGIGPAIGGMIAHFIHWSYLLLIPMMTIITVPFLIKLLKKEVRIKGHFDIVGIILMSVGIVFFMLFTTSYNISFLIISILSFLIFVKHIRKVTEPFVEPALGKNISFIIGVLCGGLIFGTVAGFISMVPYMMKDVHQLSTAAIGSVIIFPGTMSVIIFGYIGGLLVDRKGPLYVLTIGVTFLSVSFLIAAFFLEVTPWLLTIILVFVFGGLSFTKTVISTIVSSSLKQKEAG
;
A
#
# COMPACT_ATOMS: atom_id res chain seq x y z
N GLU A 1 -22.92 6.73 -14.23
CA GLU A 1 -23.32 5.40 -13.73
C GLU A 1 -22.27 4.28 -13.90
N ASN A 2 -21.59 4.13 -15.05
CA ASN A 2 -20.64 3.01 -15.25
C ASN A 2 -19.22 3.15 -14.63
N ARG A 3 -18.87 4.31 -14.06
CA ARG A 3 -17.54 4.51 -13.43
C ARG A 3 -17.33 3.64 -12.20
N GLY A 4 -18.33 3.57 -11.30
CA GLY A 4 -18.24 2.74 -10.09
C GLY A 4 -18.10 1.25 -10.39
N LYS A 5 -18.84 0.73 -11.38
CA LYS A 5 -18.72 -0.67 -11.84
C LYS A 5 -17.35 -0.94 -12.46
N ALA A 6 -16.81 -0.02 -13.25
CA ALA A 6 -15.49 -0.14 -13.85
C ALA A 6 -14.38 -0.11 -12.78
N PHE A 7 -14.43 0.83 -11.83
CA PHE A 7 -13.49 0.89 -10.71
C PHE A 7 -13.59 -0.34 -9.80
N GLY A 8 -14.81 -0.86 -9.58
CA GLY A 8 -15.02 -2.11 -8.86
C GLY A 8 -14.40 -3.31 -9.58
N LEU A 9 -14.56 -3.43 -10.90
CA LEU A 9 -13.94 -4.49 -11.69
C LEU A 9 -12.40 -4.41 -11.65
N ILE A 10 -11.84 -3.21 -11.84
CA ILE A 10 -10.39 -2.97 -11.75
C ILE A 10 -9.89 -3.34 -10.35
N GLY A 11 -10.56 -2.87 -9.30
CA GLY A 11 -10.19 -3.17 -7.91
C GLY A 11 -10.22 -4.68 -7.61
N SER A 12 -11.24 -5.40 -8.10
CA SER A 12 -11.33 -6.85 -7.96
C SER A 12 -10.22 -7.60 -8.69
N ILE A 13 -9.85 -7.17 -9.91
CA ILE A 13 -8.74 -7.78 -10.67
C ILE A 13 -7.41 -7.54 -9.93
N VAL A 14 -7.19 -6.34 -9.41
CA VAL A 14 -6.00 -6.01 -8.62
C VAL A 14 -5.93 -6.87 -7.36
N ALA A 15 -7.02 -6.97 -6.60
CA ALA A 15 -7.08 -7.77 -5.39
C ALA A 15 -6.86 -9.28 -5.68
N MET A 16 -7.41 -9.78 -6.78
CA MET A 16 -7.18 -11.15 -7.24
C MET A 16 -5.70 -11.37 -7.60
N GLY A 17 -5.06 -10.39 -8.24
CA GLY A 17 -3.62 -10.42 -8.55
C GLY A 17 -2.72 -10.40 -7.30
N GLU A 18 -2.99 -9.50 -6.35
CA GLU A 18 -2.31 -9.45 -5.04
C GLU A 18 -2.50 -10.77 -4.27
N GLY A 19 -3.69 -11.33 -4.39
CA GLY A 19 -4.09 -12.61 -3.86
C GLY A 19 -3.28 -13.80 -4.35
N ILE A 20 -3.33 -14.03 -5.66
CA ILE A 20 -2.75 -15.20 -6.33
C ILE A 20 -1.21 -15.06 -6.49
N GLY A 21 -0.71 -13.83 -6.53
CA GLY A 21 0.69 -13.50 -6.75
C GLY A 21 1.68 -14.28 -5.88
N PRO A 22 1.53 -14.30 -4.53
CA PRO A 22 2.40 -15.06 -3.65
C PRO A 22 2.38 -16.58 -3.90
N ALA A 23 1.22 -17.16 -4.21
CA ALA A 23 1.11 -18.59 -4.48
C ALA A 23 1.85 -18.99 -5.76
N ILE A 24 1.57 -18.29 -6.88
CA ILE A 24 2.27 -18.52 -8.15
C ILE A 24 3.75 -18.17 -8.02
N GLY A 25 4.04 -17.05 -7.37
CA GLY A 25 5.40 -16.56 -7.15
C GLY A 25 6.26 -17.55 -6.37
N GLY A 26 5.71 -18.09 -5.29
CA GLY A 26 6.35 -19.14 -4.48
C GLY A 26 6.59 -20.42 -5.26
N MET A 27 5.61 -20.87 -6.07
CA MET A 27 5.76 -22.07 -6.92
C MET A 27 6.85 -21.88 -7.98
N ILE A 28 6.83 -20.78 -8.73
CA ILE A 28 7.83 -20.51 -9.78
C ILE A 28 9.23 -20.39 -9.17
N ALA A 29 9.36 -19.67 -8.05
CA ALA A 29 10.64 -19.50 -7.38
C ALA A 29 11.19 -20.82 -6.81
N HIS A 30 10.32 -21.77 -6.45
CA HIS A 30 10.72 -23.07 -5.90
C HIS A 30 11.08 -24.10 -6.98
N PHE A 31 10.22 -24.29 -7.97
CA PHE A 31 10.32 -25.40 -8.93
C PHE A 31 11.11 -25.05 -10.19
N ILE A 32 11.19 -23.77 -10.56
CA ILE A 32 11.85 -23.34 -11.80
C ILE A 32 13.07 -22.50 -11.43
N HIS A 33 12.89 -21.19 -11.32
CA HIS A 33 13.88 -20.22 -10.89
C HIS A 33 13.18 -18.88 -10.72
N TRP A 34 13.59 -18.07 -9.73
CA TRP A 34 12.96 -16.79 -9.44
C TRP A 34 13.01 -15.79 -10.61
N SER A 35 13.98 -15.92 -11.52
CA SER A 35 14.10 -15.03 -12.69
C SER A 35 12.91 -15.11 -13.65
N TYR A 36 12.17 -16.22 -13.67
CA TYR A 36 10.98 -16.37 -14.50
C TYR A 36 9.81 -15.50 -14.02
N LEU A 37 9.84 -15.00 -12.77
CA LEU A 37 8.89 -14.01 -12.29
C LEU A 37 8.96 -12.71 -13.10
N LEU A 38 10.11 -12.40 -13.71
CA LEU A 38 10.30 -11.22 -14.55
C LEU A 38 9.54 -11.32 -15.89
N LEU A 39 9.17 -12.53 -16.32
CA LEU A 39 8.38 -12.72 -17.53
C LEU A 39 6.92 -12.29 -17.34
N ILE A 40 6.39 -12.36 -16.11
CA ILE A 40 4.99 -12.01 -15.82
C ILE A 40 4.71 -10.53 -16.14
N PRO A 41 5.51 -9.55 -15.64
CA PRO A 41 5.38 -8.16 -16.08
C PRO A 41 5.64 -7.97 -17.57
N MET A 42 6.58 -8.72 -18.19
CA MET A 42 6.86 -8.58 -19.62
C MET A 42 5.63 -8.89 -20.50
N MET A 43 4.73 -9.79 -20.06
CA MET A 43 3.49 -10.06 -20.78
C MET A 43 2.58 -8.82 -20.89
N THR A 44 2.70 -7.84 -19.98
CA THR A 44 1.93 -6.59 -20.09
C THR A 44 2.30 -5.76 -21.32
N ILE A 45 3.53 -5.90 -21.86
CA ILE A 45 3.96 -5.23 -23.10
C ILE A 45 3.07 -5.62 -24.28
N ILE A 46 2.58 -6.87 -24.30
CA ILE A 46 1.68 -7.38 -25.34
C ILE A 46 0.34 -6.62 -25.35
N THR A 47 -0.07 -6.05 -24.21
CA THR A 47 -1.32 -5.27 -24.11
C THR A 47 -1.18 -3.83 -24.64
N VAL A 48 0.05 -3.32 -24.78
CA VAL A 48 0.33 -1.93 -25.17
C VAL A 48 -0.25 -1.56 -26.54
N PRO A 49 -0.10 -2.35 -27.62
CA PRO A 49 -0.69 -2.02 -28.92
C PRO A 49 -2.22 -1.94 -28.88
N PHE A 50 -2.86 -2.81 -28.09
CA PHE A 50 -4.32 -2.80 -27.91
C PHE A 50 -4.79 -1.56 -27.15
N LEU A 51 -4.08 -1.19 -26.09
CA LEU A 51 -4.36 0.02 -25.32
C LEU A 51 -4.19 1.27 -26.19
N ILE A 52 -3.11 1.39 -26.96
CA ILE A 52 -2.89 2.52 -27.88
C ILE A 52 -4.04 2.67 -28.87
N LYS A 53 -4.58 1.54 -29.39
CA LYS A 53 -5.70 1.56 -30.34
C LYS A 53 -7.03 1.93 -29.69
N LEU A 54 -7.23 1.59 -28.41
CA LEU A 54 -8.48 1.80 -27.67
C LEU A 54 -8.55 3.20 -27.01
N LEU A 55 -7.40 3.77 -26.64
CA LEU A 55 -7.31 5.09 -26.02
C LEU A 55 -7.65 6.18 -27.05
N LYS A 56 -8.69 6.96 -26.74
CA LYS A 56 -9.00 8.18 -27.52
C LYS A 56 -7.91 9.21 -27.27
N LYS A 57 -7.53 9.98 -28.30
CA LYS A 57 -6.65 11.14 -28.12
C LYS A 57 -7.35 12.16 -27.23
N GLU A 58 -6.92 12.26 -25.99
CA GLU A 58 -7.39 13.31 -25.08
C GLU A 58 -6.78 14.65 -25.48
N VAL A 59 -7.59 15.71 -25.37
CA VAL A 59 -7.12 17.08 -25.57
C VAL A 59 -6.16 17.38 -24.43
N ARG A 60 -4.89 17.65 -24.76
CA ARG A 60 -3.90 18.06 -23.77
C ARG A 60 -4.35 19.36 -23.10
N ILE A 61 -4.84 19.27 -21.88
CA ILE A 61 -5.08 20.43 -21.03
C ILE A 61 -3.69 20.95 -20.62
N LYS A 62 -3.37 22.18 -21.01
CA LYS A 62 -2.13 22.85 -20.58
C LYS A 62 -2.30 23.24 -19.11
N GLY A 63 -1.79 22.43 -18.18
CA GLY A 63 -1.56 22.80 -16.79
C GLY A 63 -0.07 23.01 -16.53
N HIS A 64 0.30 23.86 -15.57
CA HIS A 64 1.68 23.87 -15.08
C HIS A 64 1.87 22.68 -14.13
N PHE A 65 2.91 21.90 -14.39
CA PHE A 65 3.27 20.76 -13.57
C PHE A 65 4.43 21.17 -12.66
N ASP A 66 4.27 21.07 -11.34
CA ASP A 66 5.30 21.42 -10.36
C ASP A 66 6.41 20.36 -10.29
N ILE A 67 7.22 20.32 -11.34
CA ILE A 67 8.37 19.40 -11.48
C ILE A 67 9.36 19.59 -10.33
N VAL A 68 9.59 20.86 -9.93
CA VAL A 68 10.55 21.19 -8.86
C VAL A 68 10.07 20.63 -7.51
N GLY A 69 8.78 20.79 -7.19
CA GLY A 69 8.19 20.22 -5.99
C GLY A 69 8.27 18.69 -5.97
N ILE A 70 8.00 18.04 -7.09
CA ILE A 70 8.09 16.58 -7.24
C ILE A 70 9.53 16.09 -7.02
N ILE A 71 10.51 16.76 -7.63
CA ILE A 71 11.92 16.39 -7.46
C ILE A 71 12.34 16.57 -6.00
N LEU A 72 12.02 17.71 -5.37
CA LEU A 72 12.36 17.95 -3.97
C LEU A 72 11.75 16.91 -3.03
N MET A 73 10.48 16.57 -3.23
CA MET A 73 9.79 15.53 -2.46
C MET A 73 10.42 14.15 -2.69
N SER A 74 10.71 13.80 -3.95
CA SER A 74 11.32 12.53 -4.32
C SER A 74 12.72 12.37 -3.72
N VAL A 75 13.55 13.41 -3.80
CA VAL A 75 14.88 13.45 -3.18
C VAL A 75 14.75 13.29 -1.66
N GLY A 76 13.84 14.03 -1.02
CA GLY A 76 13.58 13.89 0.42
C GLY A 76 13.26 12.45 0.83
N ILE A 77 12.36 11.78 0.10
CA ILE A 77 11.95 10.39 0.35
C ILE A 77 13.10 9.41 0.11
N VAL A 78 13.82 9.53 -1.02
CA VAL A 78 14.92 8.62 -1.37
C VAL A 78 16.05 8.71 -0.35
N PHE A 79 16.46 9.91 0.04
CA PHE A 79 17.53 10.08 1.02
C PHE A 79 17.10 9.65 2.43
N PHE A 80 15.82 9.82 2.79
CA PHE A 80 15.29 9.27 4.04
C PHE A 80 15.37 7.73 4.03
N MET A 81 14.98 7.09 2.93
CA MET A 81 15.08 5.64 2.75
C MET A 81 16.54 5.16 2.83
N LEU A 82 17.47 5.85 2.15
CA LEU A 82 18.90 5.54 2.23
C LEU A 82 19.45 5.66 3.66
N PHE A 83 18.98 6.65 4.44
CA PHE A 83 19.29 6.74 5.85
C PHE A 83 18.77 5.53 6.63
N THR A 84 17.52 5.10 6.42
CA THR A 84 16.96 3.92 7.13
C THR A 84 17.70 2.61 6.83
N THR A 85 18.36 2.52 5.67
CA THR A 85 19.14 1.34 5.28
C THR A 85 20.58 1.39 5.76
N SER A 86 21.25 2.54 5.65
CA SER A 86 22.69 2.69 5.90
C SER A 86 23.04 3.35 7.24
N TYR A 87 22.06 3.95 7.91
CA TYR A 87 22.20 4.78 9.11
C TYR A 87 23.20 5.95 8.98
N ASN A 88 23.55 6.34 7.75
CA ASN A 88 24.45 7.45 7.51
C ASN A 88 23.73 8.80 7.70
N ILE A 89 24.16 9.55 8.71
CA ILE A 89 23.57 10.84 9.10
C ILE A 89 23.59 11.85 7.94
N SER A 90 24.57 11.78 7.03
CA SER A 90 24.62 12.67 5.86
C SER A 90 23.37 12.56 4.99
N PHE A 91 22.81 11.36 4.84
CA PHE A 91 21.56 11.16 4.09
C PHE A 91 20.35 11.74 4.83
N LEU A 92 20.33 11.64 6.16
CA LEU A 92 19.29 12.28 6.97
C LEU A 92 19.32 13.80 6.83
N ILE A 93 20.50 14.41 6.84
CA ILE A 93 20.67 15.85 6.66
C ILE A 93 20.13 16.27 5.29
N ILE A 94 20.51 15.57 4.21
CA ILE A 94 20.02 15.87 2.85
C ILE A 94 18.50 15.75 2.80
N SER A 95 17.93 14.68 3.36
CA SER A 95 16.48 14.48 3.40
C SER A 95 15.74 15.63 4.11
N ILE A 96 16.19 16.01 5.32
CA ILE A 96 15.60 17.10 6.09
C ILE A 96 15.67 18.41 5.31
N LEU A 97 16.84 18.73 4.72
CA LEU A 97 17.01 19.94 3.91
C LEU A 97 16.08 19.95 2.70
N SER A 98 15.97 18.83 1.97
CA SER A 98 15.06 18.70 0.83
C SER A 98 13.59 18.92 1.23
N PHE A 99 13.14 18.35 2.36
CA PHE A 99 11.77 18.56 2.85
C PHE A 99 11.54 20.01 3.31
N LEU A 100 12.49 20.65 3.97
CA LEU A 100 12.38 22.06 4.35
C LEU A 100 12.28 22.97 3.12
N ILE A 101 13.10 22.72 2.10
CA ILE A 101 13.07 23.45 0.83
C ILE A 101 11.75 23.18 0.11
N PHE A 102 11.27 21.92 0.08
CA PHE A 102 9.98 21.55 -0.47
C PHE A 102 8.83 22.32 0.18
N VAL A 103 8.76 22.35 1.51
CA VAL A 103 7.70 23.08 2.25
C VAL A 103 7.74 24.58 1.94
N LYS A 104 8.94 25.16 1.78
CA LYS A 104 9.08 26.56 1.38
C LYS A 104 8.67 26.80 -0.08
N HIS A 105 8.94 25.84 -0.96
CA HIS A 105 8.61 25.89 -2.39
C HIS A 105 7.11 25.82 -2.63
N ILE A 106 6.42 24.81 -2.08
CA ILE A 106 4.96 24.63 -2.29
C ILE A 106 4.14 25.81 -1.78
N ARG A 107 4.64 26.56 -0.79
CA ARG A 107 3.98 27.77 -0.27
C ARG A 107 4.12 28.99 -1.19
N LYS A 108 5.03 28.97 -2.17
CA LYS A 108 5.32 30.09 -3.08
C LYS A 108 4.78 29.87 -4.49
N VAL A 109 4.62 28.63 -4.92
CA VAL A 109 4.19 28.29 -6.28
C VAL A 109 2.66 28.44 -6.41
N THR A 110 2.21 28.89 -7.58
CA THR A 110 0.79 29.11 -7.89
C THR A 110 0.00 27.82 -8.10
N GLU A 111 0.61 26.81 -8.72
CA GLU A 111 0.05 25.46 -8.92
C GLU A 111 0.97 24.42 -8.27
N PRO A 112 0.98 24.29 -6.93
CA PRO A 112 1.89 23.40 -6.22
C PRO A 112 1.49 21.93 -6.39
N PHE A 113 2.46 21.02 -6.38
CA PHE A 113 2.19 19.58 -6.45
C PHE A 113 1.35 19.06 -5.28
N VAL A 114 1.57 19.63 -4.08
CA VAL A 114 0.77 19.35 -2.88
C VAL A 114 0.23 20.67 -2.35
N GLU A 115 -1.09 20.76 -2.19
CA GLU A 115 -1.73 21.97 -1.69
C GLU A 115 -1.30 22.28 -0.24
N PRO A 116 -0.67 23.44 0.02
CA PRO A 116 -0.21 23.81 1.37
C PRO A 116 -1.34 23.93 2.40
N ALA A 117 -2.59 24.12 1.94
CA ALA A 117 -3.77 24.20 2.80
C ALA A 117 -4.06 22.87 3.52
N LEU A 118 -3.76 21.73 2.89
CA LEU A 118 -3.91 20.40 3.49
C LEU A 118 -3.04 20.25 4.75
N GLY A 119 -1.84 20.86 4.74
CA GLY A 119 -0.93 20.84 5.89
C GLY A 119 -1.43 21.62 7.12
N LYS A 120 -2.43 22.50 6.95
CA LYS A 120 -3.08 23.22 8.06
C LYS A 120 -4.26 22.44 8.64
N ASN A 121 -4.78 21.45 7.91
CA ASN A 121 -5.86 20.61 8.38
C ASN A 121 -5.29 19.53 9.32
N ILE A 122 -5.44 19.75 10.62
CA ILE A 122 -4.93 18.84 11.66
C ILE A 122 -5.49 17.42 11.48
N SER A 123 -6.77 17.29 11.14
CA SER A 123 -7.40 15.98 10.90
C SER A 123 -6.77 15.27 9.70
N PHE A 124 -6.42 16.00 8.64
CA PHE A 124 -5.71 15.45 7.49
C PHE A 124 -4.30 14.98 7.88
N ILE A 125 -3.53 15.82 8.58
CA ILE A 125 -2.16 15.46 9.03
C ILE A 125 -2.18 14.24 9.94
N ILE A 126 -3.09 14.18 10.92
CA ILE A 126 -3.23 13.02 11.80
C ILE A 126 -3.61 11.78 10.98
N GLY A 127 -4.56 11.89 10.05
CA GLY A 127 -4.96 10.79 9.17
C GLY A 127 -3.79 10.25 8.33
N VAL A 128 -2.99 11.13 7.74
CA VAL A 128 -1.80 10.76 6.95
C VAL A 128 -0.74 10.10 7.82
N LEU A 129 -0.46 10.64 9.01
CA LEU A 129 0.53 10.06 9.93
C LEU A 129 0.08 8.70 10.47
N CYS A 130 -1.16 8.57 10.94
CA CYS A 130 -1.72 7.30 11.41
C CYS A 130 -1.75 6.27 10.28
N GLY A 131 -2.18 6.66 9.09
CA GLY A 131 -2.15 5.80 7.91
C GLY A 131 -0.73 5.34 7.59
N GLY A 132 0.21 6.28 7.50
CA GLY A 132 1.63 5.99 7.22
C GLY A 132 2.24 5.03 8.23
N LEU A 133 1.97 5.21 9.53
CA LEU A 133 2.43 4.29 10.58
C LEU A 133 1.82 2.89 10.40
N ILE A 134 0.50 2.78 10.23
CA ILE A 134 -0.17 1.48 10.06
C ILE A 134 0.34 0.76 8.81
N PHE A 135 0.36 1.44 7.65
CA PHE A 135 0.85 0.85 6.41
C PHE A 135 2.33 0.48 6.50
N GLY A 136 3.16 1.32 7.10
CA GLY A 136 4.58 1.07 7.30
C GLY A 136 4.85 -0.16 8.18
N THR A 137 4.16 -0.26 9.32
CA THR A 137 4.29 -1.41 10.22
C THR A 137 3.83 -2.70 9.55
N VAL A 138 2.68 -2.69 8.87
CA VAL A 138 2.17 -3.87 8.17
C VAL A 138 3.11 -4.29 7.02
N ALA A 139 3.62 -3.34 6.24
CA ALA A 139 4.58 -3.62 5.18
C ALA A 139 5.89 -4.23 5.72
N GLY A 140 6.42 -3.69 6.82
CA GLY A 140 7.60 -4.24 7.50
C GLY A 140 7.36 -5.65 8.05
N PHE A 141 6.19 -5.90 8.65
CA PHE A 141 5.85 -7.23 9.14
C PHE A 141 5.75 -8.25 8.00
N ILE A 142 5.01 -7.92 6.93
CA ILE A 142 4.82 -8.81 5.77
C ILE A 142 6.16 -9.08 5.06
N SER A 143 7.08 -8.13 5.02
CA SER A 143 8.40 -8.34 4.40
C SER A 143 9.28 -9.29 5.20
N MET A 144 9.14 -9.34 6.54
CA MET A 144 9.89 -10.27 7.40
C MET A 144 9.36 -11.71 7.34
N VAL A 145 8.07 -11.90 7.01
CA VAL A 145 7.41 -13.22 7.02
C VAL A 145 8.14 -14.28 6.17
N PRO A 146 8.53 -14.03 4.90
CA PRO A 146 9.22 -15.04 4.11
C PRO A 146 10.58 -15.43 4.70
N TYR A 147 11.33 -14.46 5.24
CA TYR A 147 12.62 -14.73 5.89
C TYR A 147 12.43 -15.60 7.12
N MET A 148 11.49 -15.26 7.98
CA MET A 148 11.23 -16.03 9.19
C MET A 148 10.74 -17.46 8.88
N MET A 149 9.81 -17.61 7.94
CA MET A 149 9.31 -18.94 7.56
C MET A 149 10.39 -19.81 6.90
N LYS A 150 11.32 -19.19 6.16
CA LYS A 150 12.42 -19.90 5.52
C LYS A 150 13.54 -20.24 6.50
N ASP A 151 14.01 -19.27 7.28
CA ASP A 151 15.24 -19.42 8.07
C ASP A 151 14.96 -20.07 9.43
N VAL A 152 13.80 -19.82 10.04
CA VAL A 152 13.42 -20.40 11.35
C VAL A 152 12.67 -21.71 11.16
N HIS A 153 11.63 -21.70 10.31
CA HIS A 153 10.73 -22.86 10.14
C HIS A 153 11.14 -23.79 8.98
N GLN A 154 12.23 -23.47 8.25
CA GLN A 154 12.80 -24.29 7.17
C GLN A 154 11.79 -24.69 6.09
N LEU A 155 10.78 -23.83 5.86
CA LEU A 155 9.74 -24.09 4.86
C LEU A 155 10.25 -23.79 3.44
N SER A 156 9.75 -24.56 2.48
CA SER A 156 10.00 -24.28 1.07
C SER A 156 9.32 -22.97 0.63
N THR A 157 9.91 -22.28 -0.33
CA THR A 157 9.34 -21.07 -0.93
C THR A 157 7.95 -21.29 -1.51
N ALA A 158 7.68 -22.50 -2.03
CA ALA A 158 6.35 -22.90 -2.47
C ALA A 158 5.33 -22.92 -1.32
N ALA A 159 5.67 -23.54 -0.18
CA ALA A 159 4.79 -23.60 0.99
C ALA A 159 4.54 -22.22 1.61
N ILE A 160 5.57 -21.37 1.66
CA ILE A 160 5.45 -19.98 2.14
C ILE A 160 4.46 -19.20 1.27
N GLY A 161 4.61 -19.27 -0.06
CA GLY A 161 3.74 -18.58 -0.98
C GLY A 161 2.30 -19.09 -0.95
N SER A 162 2.11 -20.41 -1.01
CA SER A 162 0.79 -21.03 -1.22
C SER A 162 -0.01 -21.29 0.06
N VAL A 163 0.65 -21.57 1.19
CA VAL A 163 -0.03 -21.96 2.43
C VAL A 163 0.03 -20.87 3.49
N ILE A 164 1.13 -20.12 3.56
CA ILE A 164 1.30 -19.07 4.58
C ILE A 164 0.69 -17.74 4.10
N ILE A 165 1.13 -17.23 2.95
CA ILE A 165 0.77 -15.86 2.52
C ILE A 165 -0.58 -15.83 1.77
N PHE A 166 -0.83 -16.80 0.89
CA PHE A 166 -2.02 -16.81 0.02
C PHE A 166 -3.38 -16.73 0.76
N PRO A 167 -3.62 -17.45 1.87
CA PRO A 167 -4.87 -17.28 2.61
C PRO A 167 -5.05 -15.87 3.17
N GLY A 168 -3.94 -15.25 3.63
CA GLY A 168 -3.93 -13.87 4.11
C GLY A 168 -4.31 -12.88 3.02
N THR A 169 -3.70 -12.98 1.84
CA THR A 169 -4.00 -12.07 0.72
C THR A 169 -5.42 -12.27 0.17
N MET A 170 -5.92 -13.49 0.12
CA MET A 170 -7.32 -13.79 -0.24
C MET A 170 -8.32 -13.17 0.72
N SER A 171 -7.99 -13.11 2.02
CA SER A 171 -8.87 -12.53 3.02
C SER A 171 -9.18 -11.05 2.77
N VAL A 172 -8.29 -10.31 2.09
CA VAL A 172 -8.48 -8.89 1.73
C VAL A 172 -9.77 -8.67 0.95
N ILE A 173 -10.14 -9.60 0.07
CA ILE A 173 -11.38 -9.52 -0.73
C ILE A 173 -12.60 -9.57 0.19
N ILE A 174 -12.63 -10.53 1.11
CA ILE A 174 -13.73 -10.75 2.05
C ILE A 174 -13.83 -9.56 3.01
N PHE A 175 -12.72 -9.19 3.65
CA PHE A 175 -12.69 -8.07 4.59
C PHE A 175 -12.91 -6.71 3.90
N GLY A 176 -12.50 -6.55 2.64
CA GLY A 176 -12.77 -5.33 1.87
C GLY A 176 -14.26 -5.14 1.64
N TYR A 177 -14.95 -6.21 1.21
CA TYR A 177 -16.41 -6.20 1.04
C TYR A 177 -17.14 -5.93 2.36
N ILE A 178 -16.79 -6.66 3.43
CA ILE A 178 -17.37 -6.44 4.77
C ILE A 178 -17.08 -5.03 5.26
N GLY A 179 -15.88 -4.51 5.00
CA GLY A 179 -15.45 -3.18 5.40
C GLY A 179 -16.31 -2.09 4.77
N GLY A 180 -16.56 -2.18 3.46
CA GLY A 180 -17.46 -1.26 2.77
C GLY A 180 -18.87 -1.24 3.39
N LEU A 181 -19.47 -2.42 3.58
CA LEU A 181 -20.80 -2.55 4.21
C LEU A 181 -20.84 -1.97 5.64
N LEU A 182 -19.77 -2.17 6.42
CA LEU A 182 -19.69 -1.66 7.78
C LEU A 182 -19.49 -0.15 7.83
N VAL A 183 -18.74 0.43 6.87
CA VAL A 183 -18.58 1.89 6.77
C VAL A 183 -19.94 2.53 6.46
N ASP A 184 -20.68 1.97 5.52
CA ASP A 184 -22.00 2.49 5.14
C ASP A 184 -23.03 2.41 6.27
N ARG A 185 -22.98 1.34 7.09
CA ARG A 185 -23.96 1.10 8.17
C ARG A 185 -23.60 1.70 9.53
N LYS A 186 -22.33 1.68 9.92
CA LYS A 186 -21.85 2.03 11.26
C LYS A 186 -20.86 3.19 11.28
N GLY A 187 -20.45 3.68 10.11
CA GLY A 187 -19.55 4.80 9.95
C GLY A 187 -18.06 4.42 9.93
N PRO A 188 -17.22 5.34 9.41
CA PRO A 188 -15.79 5.09 9.17
C PRO A 188 -14.98 4.84 10.46
N LEU A 189 -15.27 5.58 11.53
CA LEU A 189 -14.52 5.45 12.79
C LEU A 189 -14.69 4.05 13.42
N TYR A 190 -15.89 3.49 13.35
CA TYR A 190 -16.15 2.13 13.87
C TYR A 190 -15.32 1.07 13.13
N VAL A 191 -15.24 1.18 11.81
CA VAL A 191 -14.45 0.26 10.98
C VAL A 191 -12.95 0.42 11.21
N LEU A 192 -12.50 1.67 11.41
CA LEU A 192 -11.10 1.95 11.76
C LEU A 192 -10.72 1.30 13.09
N THR A 193 -11.56 1.41 14.11
CA THR A 193 -11.32 0.79 15.42
C THR A 193 -11.20 -0.73 15.32
N ILE A 194 -12.06 -1.39 14.53
CA ILE A 194 -11.95 -2.83 14.28
C ILE A 194 -10.64 -3.17 13.56
N GLY A 195 -10.31 -2.41 12.51
CA GLY A 195 -9.09 -2.62 11.74
C GLY A 195 -7.83 -2.52 12.60
N VAL A 196 -7.72 -1.46 13.40
CA VAL A 196 -6.61 -1.27 14.34
C VAL A 196 -6.58 -2.36 15.40
N THR A 197 -7.74 -2.76 15.95
CA THR A 197 -7.80 -3.85 16.93
C THR A 197 -7.31 -5.17 16.35
N PHE A 198 -7.71 -5.50 15.12
CA PHE A 198 -7.23 -6.70 14.43
C PHE A 198 -5.72 -6.68 14.25
N LEU A 199 -5.16 -5.54 13.83
CA LEU A 199 -3.71 -5.37 13.68
C LEU A 199 -2.98 -5.50 15.02
N SER A 200 -3.44 -4.80 16.05
CA SER A 200 -2.81 -4.84 17.38
C SER A 200 -2.83 -6.24 17.99
N VAL A 201 -3.97 -6.94 17.93
CA VAL A 201 -4.08 -8.31 18.44
C VAL A 201 -3.20 -9.26 17.64
N SER A 202 -3.18 -9.13 16.31
CA SER A 202 -2.35 -9.98 15.44
C SER A 202 -0.87 -9.81 15.73
N PHE A 203 -0.40 -8.57 15.87
CA PHE A 203 1.01 -8.30 16.20
C PHE A 203 1.37 -8.72 17.62
N LEU A 204 0.46 -8.61 18.58
CA LEU A 204 0.69 -9.10 19.93
C LEU A 204 0.83 -10.62 19.95
N ILE A 205 -0.07 -11.33 19.27
CA ILE A 205 0.02 -12.80 19.14
C ILE A 205 1.30 -13.19 18.41
N ALA A 206 1.66 -12.47 17.34
CA ALA A 206 2.91 -12.69 16.64
C ALA A 206 4.10 -12.56 17.62
N ALA A 207 4.20 -11.44 18.35
CA ALA A 207 5.32 -11.17 19.25
C ALA A 207 5.60 -12.29 20.28
N PHE A 208 4.59 -13.03 20.73
CA PHE A 208 4.75 -14.10 21.72
C PHE A 208 4.78 -15.52 21.13
N PHE A 209 4.15 -15.75 19.97
CA PHE A 209 3.88 -17.10 19.48
C PHE A 209 4.44 -17.41 18.08
N LEU A 210 5.25 -16.53 17.49
CA LEU A 210 5.85 -16.71 16.15
C LEU A 210 6.70 -17.99 16.01
N GLU A 211 7.31 -18.46 17.10
CA GLU A 211 8.20 -19.64 17.08
C GLU A 211 7.47 -20.97 17.32
N VAL A 212 6.22 -20.93 17.79
CA VAL A 212 5.52 -22.14 18.28
C VAL A 212 5.06 -23.02 17.12
N THR A 213 4.37 -22.44 16.12
CA THR A 213 3.98 -23.18 14.92
C THR A 213 3.94 -22.26 13.69
N PRO A 214 4.40 -22.74 12.52
CA PRO A 214 4.37 -21.93 11.30
C PRO A 214 2.94 -21.65 10.82
N TRP A 215 2.00 -22.56 11.10
CA TRP A 215 0.60 -22.44 10.67
C TRP A 215 -0.18 -21.35 11.40
N LEU A 216 0.22 -21.02 12.63
CA LEU A 216 -0.36 -19.89 13.36
C LEU A 216 -0.14 -18.58 12.59
N LEU A 217 0.97 -18.45 11.87
CA LEU A 217 1.24 -17.28 11.06
C LEU A 217 0.21 -17.08 9.95
N THR A 218 -0.30 -18.15 9.34
CA THR A 218 -1.37 -18.06 8.33
C THR A 218 -2.60 -17.36 8.91
N ILE A 219 -3.01 -17.73 10.13
CA ILE A 219 -4.16 -17.14 10.82
C ILE A 219 -3.86 -15.67 11.16
N ILE A 220 -2.68 -15.38 11.69
CA ILE A 220 -2.24 -14.01 11.98
C ILE A 220 -2.31 -13.16 10.71
N LEU A 221 -1.82 -13.67 9.57
CA LEU A 221 -1.84 -12.94 8.31
C LEU A 221 -3.26 -12.64 7.82
N VAL A 222 -4.21 -13.57 7.97
CA VAL A 222 -5.62 -13.31 7.66
C VAL A 222 -6.15 -12.09 8.45
N PHE A 223 -5.83 -11.99 9.74
CA PHE A 223 -6.25 -10.85 10.55
C PHE A 223 -5.45 -9.58 10.26
N VAL A 224 -4.16 -9.68 9.94
CA VAL A 224 -3.33 -8.53 9.53
C VAL A 224 -3.85 -7.93 8.23
N PHE A 225 -4.06 -8.76 7.19
CA PHE A 225 -4.59 -8.33 5.91
C PHE A 225 -6.05 -7.85 6.02
N GLY A 226 -6.86 -8.48 6.87
CA GLY A 226 -8.21 -8.01 7.17
C GLY A 226 -8.23 -6.64 7.85
N GLY A 227 -7.40 -6.45 8.88
CA GLY A 227 -7.26 -5.17 9.57
C GLY A 227 -6.70 -4.06 8.67
N LEU A 228 -5.76 -4.40 7.78
CA LEU A 228 -5.26 -3.52 6.73
C LEU A 228 -6.39 -3.12 5.76
N SER A 229 -7.22 -4.07 5.33
CA SER A 229 -8.34 -3.83 4.41
C SER A 229 -9.35 -2.84 5.00
N PHE A 230 -9.76 -3.04 6.25
CA PHE A 230 -10.63 -2.10 6.98
C PHE A 230 -10.03 -0.71 7.10
N THR A 231 -8.75 -0.62 7.46
CA THR A 231 -8.05 0.66 7.60
C THR A 231 -7.94 1.39 6.27
N LYS A 232 -7.62 0.66 5.18
CA LYS A 232 -7.51 1.21 3.82
C LYS A 232 -8.83 1.79 3.34
N THR A 233 -9.94 1.09 3.56
CA THR A 233 -11.29 1.57 3.21
C THR A 233 -11.59 2.90 3.91
N VAL A 234 -11.32 2.98 5.21
CA VAL A 234 -11.60 4.19 6.00
C VAL A 234 -10.73 5.37 5.58
N ILE A 235 -9.42 5.16 5.38
CA ILE A 235 -8.51 6.23 4.95
C ILE A 235 -8.93 6.76 3.59
N SER A 236 -9.30 5.90 2.65
CA SER A 236 -9.79 6.34 1.34
C SER A 236 -11.08 7.17 1.45
N THR A 237 -12.03 6.76 2.29
CA THR A 237 -13.26 7.52 2.55
C THR A 237 -13.01 8.85 3.25
N ILE A 238 -12.14 8.89 4.28
CA ILE A 238 -11.81 10.12 5.00
C ILE A 238 -11.10 11.11 4.07
N VAL A 239 -10.11 10.65 3.29
CA VAL A 239 -9.38 11.52 2.36
C VAL A 239 -10.33 12.07 1.31
N SER A 240 -11.13 11.23 0.65
CA SER A 240 -12.09 11.66 -0.37
C SER A 240 -13.18 12.59 0.16
N SER A 241 -13.65 12.39 1.39
CA SER A 241 -14.65 13.27 2.02
C SER A 241 -14.07 14.57 2.58
N SER A 242 -12.76 14.60 2.87
CA SER A 242 -12.05 15.79 3.37
C SER A 242 -11.62 16.77 2.28
N LEU A 243 -11.59 16.33 1.02
CA LEU A 243 -11.23 17.15 -0.14
C LEU A 243 -12.45 17.94 -0.61
N LYS A 244 -12.29 19.24 -0.86
CA LYS A 244 -13.33 20.01 -1.56
C LYS A 244 -13.46 19.47 -2.98
N GLN A 245 -14.64 19.58 -3.59
CA GLN A 245 -14.91 19.05 -4.94
C GLN A 245 -14.05 19.65 -6.07
N LYS A 246 -13.24 20.69 -5.78
CA LYS A 246 -12.20 21.25 -6.65
C LYS A 246 -10.81 20.63 -6.44
N GLU A 247 -10.57 19.99 -5.31
CA GLU A 247 -9.31 19.36 -4.88
C GLU A 247 -9.35 17.84 -5.14
N ALA A 248 -10.56 17.28 -5.29
CA ALA A 248 -10.79 15.94 -5.83
C ALA A 248 -10.73 16.02 -7.38
N GLY A 249 -9.52 15.89 -7.93
CA GLY A 249 -9.26 15.96 -9.38
C GLY A 249 -10.12 15.04 -10.25
#